data_AF-A0A120AFG7-F1
#
_entry.id   AF-A0A120AFG7-F1
#
_cell.length_a   1.000
_cell.length_b   1.000
_cell.length_c   1.000
_cell.angle_alpha   90.00
_cell.angle_beta   90.00
_cell.angle_gamma   90.00
#
_symmetry.space_group_name_H-M   'P 1'
#
loop_
_entity.id
_entity.type
_entity.pdbx_description
1 polymer ?
#
loop_
_entity_poly.entity_id
_entity_poly.type
_entity_poly.pdbx_seq_one_letter_code
_entity_poly.pdbx_strand_id
1 'polypeptide(L)'
;MREHAGMSFLRTRDPDTRPGCSEGVCHVYVLPCAYEDLLKLGFSRNPLSRAQALQARYFEFFDLDRAFLIQTETVRDARDLELRLRHVLIEHNAPAPLTVRREAGGHSEWYRGAYTALAGQADALEAQGYTLHRPSRAWFARELAAQGDQLFERASMLLAQLQGDLDWLRRPDLGPLRRNLIDALDAHAALEIDLEPRLPQALLDWYRGDRPA
;
A
#
# COMPACT_ATOMS: atom_id res chain seq x y z
N MET A 1 -3.39 33.98 5.01
CA MET A 1 -3.70 32.82 4.16
C MET A 1 -2.43 32.00 4.03
N ARG A 2 -2.19 31.05 4.95
CA ARG A 2 -0.97 30.23 4.94
C ARG A 2 -1.26 28.96 4.15
N GLU A 3 -0.36 28.64 3.23
CA GLU A 3 -0.44 27.46 2.37
C GLU A 3 -0.38 26.18 3.21
N HIS A 4 -1.46 25.40 3.22
CA HIS A 4 -1.51 24.04 3.79
C HIS A 4 -1.00 22.97 2.81
N ALA A 5 -0.14 23.37 1.86
CA ALA A 5 0.45 22.47 0.88
C ALA A 5 1.61 21.70 1.52
N GLY A 6 1.33 20.52 2.09
CA GLY A 6 2.39 19.57 2.47
C GLY A 6 2.14 18.63 3.64
N MET A 7 0.99 18.71 4.33
CA MET A 7 0.72 17.87 5.50
C MET A 7 0.19 16.50 5.07
N SER A 8 1.07 15.63 4.53
CA SER A 8 0.75 14.22 4.35
C SER A 8 1.34 13.42 5.50
N PHE A 9 0.47 12.86 6.35
CA PHE A 9 0.85 12.00 7.48
C PHE A 9 1.61 10.75 7.01
N LEU A 10 1.35 10.30 5.79
CA LEU A 10 1.81 9.04 5.24
C LEU A 10 2.74 9.10 4.03
N ARG A 11 3.24 10.26 3.57
CA ARG A 11 4.22 10.23 2.46
C ARG A 11 5.57 9.70 2.95
N THR A 12 5.66 8.38 3.09
CA THR A 12 6.86 7.62 2.77
C THR A 12 7.42 8.22 1.49
N ARG A 13 8.69 8.64 1.54
CA ARG A 13 9.38 9.24 0.40
C ARG A 13 9.10 8.44 -0.86
N ASP A 14 8.89 9.18 -1.95
CA ASP A 14 8.67 8.66 -3.29
C ASP A 14 9.63 7.47 -3.57
N PRO A 15 9.08 6.27 -3.86
CA PRO A 15 9.84 5.02 -3.82
C PRO A 15 10.95 4.92 -4.88
N ASP A 16 10.97 5.82 -5.87
CA ASP A 16 11.89 5.80 -7.00
C ASP A 16 12.94 6.93 -6.99
N THR A 17 12.95 7.83 -5.99
CA THR A 17 13.83 9.02 -6.02
C THR A 17 15.28 8.79 -5.56
N ARG A 18 15.78 7.55 -5.61
CA ARG A 18 17.22 7.31 -5.61
C ARG A 18 17.66 6.94 -7.03
N PRO A 19 18.24 7.89 -7.79
CA PRO A 19 18.95 7.55 -9.01
C PRO A 19 20.23 6.81 -8.60
N GLY A 20 20.20 5.48 -8.63
CA GLY A 20 21.34 4.68 -8.23
C GLY A 20 21.09 3.17 -8.30
N CYS A 21 21.52 2.59 -9.42
CA CYS A 21 21.70 1.17 -9.70
C CYS A 21 20.45 0.29 -9.83
N SER A 22 20.40 -0.51 -10.90
CA SER A 22 19.44 -1.61 -11.13
C SER A 22 19.50 -2.72 -10.08
N GLU A 23 20.37 -2.61 -9.09
CA GLU A 23 20.70 -3.60 -8.06
C GLU A 23 19.82 -3.47 -6.81
N GLY A 24 19.52 -4.59 -6.16
CA GLY A 24 18.80 -4.67 -4.90
C GLY A 24 17.39 -5.24 -5.05
N VAL A 25 16.94 -5.88 -3.96
CA VAL A 25 15.70 -6.67 -3.91
C VAL A 25 14.52 -5.88 -4.46
N CYS A 26 13.78 -6.52 -5.35
CA CYS A 26 12.56 -6.01 -5.94
C CYS A 26 11.47 -7.08 -5.84
N HIS A 27 10.22 -6.69 -6.09
CA HIS A 27 9.09 -7.60 -6.01
C HIS A 27 8.17 -7.36 -7.21
N VAL A 28 7.76 -8.44 -7.86
CA VAL A 28 6.57 -8.43 -8.71
C VAL A 28 5.36 -8.64 -7.81
N TYR A 29 4.39 -7.74 -7.86
CA TYR A 29 3.17 -7.80 -7.06
C TYR A 29 1.96 -8.16 -7.92
N VAL A 30 1.10 -9.00 -7.37
CA VAL A 30 -0.25 -9.27 -7.87
C VAL A 30 -1.23 -8.85 -6.79
N LEU A 31 -2.04 -7.84 -7.08
CA LEU A 31 -3.00 -7.24 -6.16
C LEU A 31 -4.43 -7.37 -6.73
N PRO A 32 -5.16 -8.46 -6.42
CA PRO A 32 -6.56 -8.60 -6.78
C PRO A 32 -7.43 -7.61 -5.99
N CYS A 33 -8.49 -7.10 -6.61
CA CYS A 33 -9.52 -6.33 -5.93
C CYS A 33 -10.37 -7.26 -5.06
N ALA A 34 -10.82 -6.78 -3.89
CA ALA A 34 -11.61 -7.59 -2.95
C ALA A 34 -13.03 -7.93 -3.47
N TYR A 35 -13.64 -7.02 -4.23
CA TYR A 35 -15.06 -7.11 -4.61
C TYR A 35 -15.30 -7.23 -6.12
N GLU A 36 -14.22 -7.31 -6.90
CA GLU A 36 -14.29 -7.42 -8.35
C GLU A 36 -13.29 -8.45 -8.84
N ASP A 37 -13.61 -9.11 -9.94
CA ASP A 37 -12.68 -10.00 -10.64
C ASP A 37 -11.65 -9.20 -11.46
N LEU A 38 -11.05 -8.19 -10.84
CA LEU A 38 -9.98 -7.36 -11.37
C LEU A 38 -8.72 -7.55 -10.52
N LEU A 39 -7.56 -7.44 -11.14
CA LEU A 39 -6.29 -7.40 -10.43
C LEU A 39 -5.31 -6.43 -11.08
N LYS A 40 -4.40 -5.91 -10.27
CA LYS A 40 -3.22 -5.16 -10.72
C LYS A 40 -2.00 -6.07 -10.70
N LEU A 41 -1.25 -6.08 -11.80
CA LEU A 41 0.10 -6.61 -11.88
C LEU A 41 1.11 -5.45 -11.99
N GLY A 42 2.28 -5.60 -11.39
CA GLY A 42 3.39 -4.69 -11.59
C GLY A 42 4.60 -5.09 -10.76
N PHE A 43 5.62 -4.24 -10.69
CA PHE A 43 6.77 -4.45 -9.81
C PHE A 43 7.16 -3.20 -9.03
N SER A 44 7.80 -3.37 -7.89
CA SER A 44 8.33 -2.28 -7.06
C SER A 44 9.36 -2.80 -6.07
N ARG A 45 10.30 -1.93 -5.67
CA ARG A 45 11.13 -2.15 -4.48
C ARG A 45 10.33 -2.01 -3.18
N ASN A 46 9.23 -1.26 -3.21
CA ASN A 46 8.35 -1.03 -2.06
C ASN A 46 6.87 -1.24 -2.45
N PRO A 47 6.41 -2.52 -2.54
CA PRO A 47 5.02 -2.85 -2.79
C PRO A 47 4.01 -2.17 -1.84
N LEU A 48 4.36 -1.94 -0.58
CA LEU A 48 3.49 -1.23 0.39
C LEU A 48 3.23 0.22 -0.05
N SER A 49 4.29 0.99 -0.32
CA SER A 49 4.17 2.36 -0.84
C SER A 49 3.40 2.38 -2.17
N ARG A 50 3.62 1.37 -3.02
CA ARG A 50 2.92 1.24 -4.30
C ARG A 50 1.41 1.02 -4.13
N ALA A 51 1.01 0.13 -3.22
CA ALA A 51 -0.40 -0.11 -2.92
C ALA A 51 -1.08 1.14 -2.35
N GLN A 52 -0.42 1.84 -1.40
CA GLN A 52 -0.88 3.10 -0.82
C GLN A 52 -1.04 4.22 -1.87
N ALA A 53 -0.15 4.27 -2.87
CA ALA A 53 -0.22 5.24 -3.95
C ALA A 53 -1.39 4.97 -4.91
N LEU A 54 -1.66 3.69 -5.22
CA LEU A 54 -2.79 3.27 -6.04
C LEU A 54 -4.12 3.58 -5.34
N GLN A 55 -4.21 3.26 -4.05
CA GLN A 55 -5.42 3.38 -3.24
C GLN A 55 -5.06 3.73 -1.78
N ALA A 56 -5.68 4.78 -1.23
CA ALA A 56 -5.44 5.16 0.16
C ALA A 56 -5.87 4.04 1.13
N ARG A 57 -7.05 3.44 0.87
CA ARG A 57 -7.59 2.29 1.60
C ARG A 57 -7.22 0.96 0.94
N TYR A 58 -5.95 0.80 0.56
CA TYR A 58 -5.45 -0.39 -0.15
C TYR A 58 -5.80 -1.71 0.56
N PHE A 59 -5.85 -1.71 1.89
CA PHE A 59 -6.14 -2.85 2.77
C PHE A 59 -7.59 -3.34 2.69
N GLU A 60 -8.52 -2.50 2.22
CA GLU A 60 -9.91 -2.88 1.93
C GLU A 60 -10.16 -3.05 0.43
N PHE A 61 -9.44 -2.28 -0.39
CA PHE A 61 -9.62 -2.31 -1.84
C PHE A 61 -9.05 -3.59 -2.46
N PHE A 62 -7.87 -4.02 -2.00
CA PHE A 62 -7.24 -5.25 -2.48
C PHE A 62 -7.51 -6.41 -1.53
N ASP A 63 -7.71 -7.59 -2.13
CA ASP A 63 -7.75 -8.86 -1.42
C ASP A 63 -6.33 -9.28 -1.04
N LEU A 64 -5.89 -8.92 0.16
CA LEU A 64 -4.54 -9.24 0.64
C LEU A 64 -4.35 -10.73 0.97
N ASP A 65 -5.43 -11.49 1.09
CA ASP A 65 -5.42 -12.96 1.29
C ASP A 65 -5.20 -13.71 -0.02
N ARG A 66 -5.64 -13.13 -1.14
CA ARG A 66 -5.37 -13.68 -2.47
C ARG A 66 -4.14 -13.08 -3.12
N ALA A 67 -3.78 -11.85 -2.76
CA ALA A 67 -2.61 -11.17 -3.27
C ALA A 67 -1.32 -11.91 -2.90
N PHE A 68 -0.31 -11.77 -3.75
CA PHE A 68 1.01 -12.34 -3.54
C PHE A 68 2.10 -11.48 -4.15
N LEU A 69 3.31 -11.66 -3.63
CA LEU A 69 4.52 -11.01 -4.13
C LEU A 69 5.54 -12.07 -4.52
N ILE A 70 6.27 -11.84 -5.61
CA ILE A 70 7.38 -12.67 -6.05
C ILE A 70 8.65 -11.85 -5.89
N GLN A 71 9.54 -12.28 -5.00
CA GLN A 71 10.80 -11.59 -4.73
C GLN A 71 11.81 -11.87 -5.84
N THR A 72 12.53 -10.83 -6.26
CA THR A 72 13.65 -10.90 -7.19
C THR A 72 14.86 -10.17 -6.62
N GLU A 73 16.05 -10.47 -7.14
CA GLU A 73 17.31 -9.90 -6.65
C GLU A 73 17.57 -8.50 -7.20
N THR A 74 17.05 -8.21 -8.40
CA THR A 74 17.22 -6.92 -9.07
C THR A 74 15.92 -6.37 -9.64
N VAL A 75 15.92 -5.08 -9.95
CA VAL A 75 14.80 -4.41 -10.65
C VAL A 75 14.67 -4.92 -12.08
N ARG A 76 15.79 -5.27 -12.72
CA ARG A 76 15.78 -5.85 -14.07
C ARG A 76 15.03 -7.18 -14.06
N ASP A 77 15.37 -8.07 -13.12
CA ASP A 77 14.72 -9.38 -13.02
C ASP A 77 13.22 -9.25 -12.73
N ALA A 78 12.82 -8.30 -11.87
CA ALA A 78 11.41 -8.02 -11.63
C ALA A 78 10.69 -7.54 -12.88
N ARG A 79 11.32 -6.65 -13.65
CA ARG A 79 10.76 -6.13 -14.89
C ARG A 79 10.62 -7.23 -15.95
N ASP A 80 11.64 -8.07 -16.11
CA ASP A 80 11.62 -9.16 -17.09
C ASP A 80 10.58 -10.22 -16.70
N LEU A 81 10.47 -10.53 -15.40
CA LEU A 81 9.43 -11.39 -14.87
C LEU A 81 8.04 -10.81 -15.10
N GLU A 82 7.84 -9.53 -14.81
CA GLU A 82 6.56 -8.84 -15.03
C GLU A 82 6.14 -8.83 -16.50
N LEU A 83 7.08 -8.52 -17.42
CA LEU A 83 6.84 -8.56 -18.86
C LEU A 83 6.44 -9.96 -19.33
N ARG A 84 7.11 -11.00 -18.83
CA ARG A 84 6.76 -12.40 -19.14
C ARG A 84 5.34 -12.72 -18.68
N LEU A 85 4.96 -12.33 -17.46
CA LEU A 85 3.61 -12.56 -16.95
C LEU A 85 2.55 -11.80 -17.75
N ARG A 86 2.82 -10.54 -18.12
CA ARG A 86 1.91 -9.73 -18.96
C ARG A 86 1.59 -10.37 -20.30
N HIS A 87 2.58 -10.99 -20.96
CA HIS A 87 2.35 -11.65 -22.24
C HIS A 87 1.34 -12.80 -22.15
N VAL A 88 1.30 -13.52 -21.01
CA VAL A 88 0.32 -14.58 -20.76
C VAL A 88 -1.09 -14.02 -20.55
N LEU A 89 -1.21 -12.73 -20.19
CA LEU A 89 -2.47 -12.11 -19.78
C LEU A 89 -3.07 -11.15 -20.82
N ILE A 90 -2.59 -11.15 -22.06
CA ILE A 90 -3.02 -10.18 -23.07
C ILE A 90 -4.54 -10.21 -23.27
N GLU A 91 -5.15 -11.40 -23.28
CA GLU A 91 -6.60 -11.59 -23.45
C GLU A 91 -7.42 -11.13 -22.23
N HIS A 92 -6.76 -10.94 -21.09
CA HIS A 92 -7.39 -10.52 -19.84
C HIS A 92 -7.33 -9.00 -19.62
N ASN A 93 -6.69 -8.23 -20.50
CA ASN A 93 -6.53 -6.78 -20.31
C ASN A 93 -7.87 -6.09 -20.03
N ALA A 94 -7.87 -5.26 -18.99
CA ALA A 94 -9.04 -4.53 -18.53
C ALA A 94 -8.68 -3.06 -18.24
N PRO A 95 -9.65 -2.15 -18.33
CA PRO A 95 -9.44 -0.78 -17.88
C PRO A 95 -9.24 -0.73 -16.35
N ALA A 96 -8.49 0.26 -15.89
CA ALA A 96 -8.34 0.53 -14.46
C ALA A 96 -9.69 0.90 -13.82
N PRO A 97 -9.94 0.50 -12.55
CA PRO A 97 -11.10 0.98 -11.79
C PRO A 97 -11.10 2.51 -11.67
N LEU A 98 -12.28 3.14 -11.75
CA LEU A 98 -12.44 4.60 -11.71
C LEU A 98 -11.90 5.25 -10.44
N THR A 99 -11.86 4.49 -9.34
CA THR A 99 -11.36 4.94 -8.03
C THR A 99 -9.85 4.98 -7.93
N VAL A 100 -9.12 4.35 -8.86
CA VAL A 100 -7.65 4.30 -8.84
C VAL A 100 -7.07 5.63 -9.33
N ARG A 101 -6.10 6.15 -8.59
CA ARG A 101 -5.45 7.43 -8.93
C ARG A 101 -4.58 7.28 -10.19
N ARG A 102 -4.84 8.11 -11.20
CA ARG A 102 -4.09 8.09 -12.48
C ARG A 102 -2.65 8.55 -12.30
N GLU A 103 -2.44 9.51 -11.40
CA GLU A 103 -1.16 10.14 -11.10
C GLU A 103 -0.15 9.17 -10.48
N ALA A 104 -0.64 8.05 -9.93
CA ALA A 104 0.21 6.99 -9.39
C ALA A 104 0.68 6.00 -10.46
N GLY A 105 0.52 6.26 -11.77
CA GLY A 105 0.85 5.27 -12.81
C GLY A 105 0.00 3.99 -12.69
N GLY A 106 -1.22 4.11 -12.16
CA GLY A 106 -2.17 3.02 -11.96
C GLY A 106 -3.11 2.81 -13.14
N HIS A 107 -2.78 3.30 -14.34
CA HIS A 107 -3.71 3.28 -15.48
C HIS A 107 -3.57 2.04 -16.37
N SER A 108 -2.47 1.30 -16.25
CA SER A 108 -2.12 0.16 -17.10
C SER A 108 -1.95 -1.12 -16.28
N GLU A 109 -1.83 -2.26 -16.97
CA GLU A 109 -1.64 -3.61 -16.39
C GLU A 109 -2.70 -3.98 -15.34
N TRP A 110 -3.96 -3.72 -15.69
CA TRP A 110 -5.13 -4.27 -15.03
C TRP A 110 -5.68 -5.42 -15.84
N TYR A 111 -6.11 -6.47 -15.15
CA TYR A 111 -6.57 -7.70 -15.79
C TYR A 111 -7.85 -8.20 -15.14
N ARG A 112 -8.81 -8.65 -15.96
CA ARG A 112 -10.07 -9.26 -15.52
C ARG A 112 -10.01 -10.78 -15.68
N GLY A 113 -10.40 -11.54 -14.64
CA GLY A 113 -10.42 -13.01 -14.70
C GLY A 113 -9.05 -13.68 -14.81
N ALA A 114 -7.96 -12.94 -14.57
CA ALA A 114 -6.59 -13.43 -14.72
C ALA A 114 -6.03 -14.13 -13.47
N TYR A 115 -6.75 -14.13 -12.34
CA TYR A 115 -6.19 -14.56 -11.07
C TYR A 115 -5.69 -16.00 -11.11
N THR A 116 -6.50 -16.92 -11.61
CA THR A 116 -6.15 -18.36 -11.67
C THR A 116 -4.93 -18.61 -12.55
N ALA A 117 -4.83 -17.91 -13.68
CA ALA A 117 -3.67 -18.00 -14.57
C ALA A 117 -2.39 -17.52 -13.88
N LEU A 118 -2.45 -16.37 -13.19
CA LEU A 118 -1.32 -15.84 -12.43
C LEU A 118 -0.94 -16.70 -11.22
N ALA A 119 -1.93 -17.25 -10.51
CA ALA A 119 -1.68 -18.17 -9.40
C ALA A 119 -0.93 -19.41 -9.90
N GLY A 120 -1.34 -20.01 -11.03
CA GLY A 120 -0.63 -21.14 -11.61
C GLY A 120 0.79 -20.80 -12.08
N GLN A 121 1.02 -19.60 -12.61
CA GLN A 121 2.38 -19.12 -12.91
C GLN A 121 3.22 -18.95 -11.64
N ALA A 122 2.61 -18.45 -10.57
CA ALA A 122 3.28 -18.28 -9.28
C ALA A 122 3.70 -19.65 -8.71
N ASP A 123 2.83 -20.66 -8.74
CA ASP A 123 3.13 -22.02 -8.30
C ASP A 123 4.30 -22.62 -9.11
N ALA A 124 4.34 -22.40 -10.43
CA ALA A 124 5.44 -22.83 -11.28
C ALA A 124 6.77 -22.13 -10.98
N LEU A 125 6.74 -20.86 -10.55
CA LEU A 125 7.92 -20.09 -10.17
C LEU A 125 8.44 -20.50 -8.80
N GLU A 126 7.55 -20.78 -7.85
CA GLU A 126 7.92 -21.33 -6.55
C GLU A 126 8.66 -22.67 -6.72
N ALA A 127 8.15 -23.55 -7.60
CA ALA A 127 8.83 -24.81 -7.96
C ALA A 127 10.21 -24.61 -8.62
N GLN A 128 10.44 -23.45 -9.24
CA GLN A 128 11.75 -23.05 -9.80
C GLN A 128 12.67 -22.39 -8.76
N GLY A 129 12.22 -22.24 -7.51
CA GLY A 129 13.01 -21.68 -6.41
C GLY A 129 12.80 -20.19 -6.14
N TYR A 130 11.81 -19.54 -6.78
CA TYR A 130 11.48 -18.16 -6.43
C TYR A 130 10.87 -18.08 -5.02
N THR A 131 11.20 -17.01 -4.29
CA THR A 131 10.56 -16.74 -3.00
C THR A 131 9.24 -16.02 -3.22
N LEU A 132 8.15 -16.64 -2.77
CA LEU A 132 6.81 -16.08 -2.83
C LEU A 132 6.35 -15.64 -1.43
N HIS A 133 5.69 -14.49 -1.36
CA HIS A 133 5.01 -14.01 -0.17
C HIS A 133 3.49 -14.10 -0.41
N ARG A 134 2.91 -15.27 -0.11
CA ARG A 134 1.48 -15.60 -0.32
C ARG A 134 0.90 -16.27 0.95
N PRO A 135 -0.24 -15.79 1.49
CA PRO A 135 -0.87 -14.52 1.18
C PRO A 135 0.07 -13.34 1.51
N SER A 136 -0.04 -12.25 0.75
CA SER A 136 0.81 -11.09 0.96
C SER A 136 0.44 -10.29 2.22
N ARG A 137 -0.74 -10.51 2.83
CA ARG A 137 -1.15 -9.82 4.07
C ARG A 137 -0.05 -9.78 5.13
N ALA A 138 0.58 -10.92 5.44
CA ALA A 138 1.62 -10.99 6.46
C ALA A 138 2.88 -10.18 6.07
N TRP A 139 3.22 -10.14 4.78
CA TRP A 139 4.29 -9.31 4.26
C TRP A 139 3.96 -7.82 4.43
N PHE A 140 2.76 -7.38 4.03
CA PHE A 140 2.32 -6.00 4.20
C PHE A 140 2.28 -5.59 5.68
N ALA A 141 1.79 -6.46 6.56
CA ALA A 141 1.76 -6.23 8.00
C ALA A 141 3.17 -6.03 8.57
N ARG A 142 4.13 -6.89 8.19
CA ARG A 142 5.53 -6.74 8.60
C ARG A 142 6.15 -5.43 8.12
N GLU A 143 5.99 -5.10 6.84
CA GLU A 143 6.56 -3.87 6.27
C GLU A 143 5.93 -2.60 6.86
N LEU A 144 4.64 -2.64 7.17
CA LEU A 144 3.96 -1.54 7.85
C LEU A 144 4.40 -1.44 9.31
N ALA A 145 4.51 -2.57 10.01
CA ALA A 145 4.99 -2.61 11.40
C ALA A 145 6.44 -2.15 11.53
N ALA A 146 7.29 -2.41 10.53
CA ALA A 146 8.67 -1.92 10.49
C ALA A 146 8.76 -0.37 10.44
N GLN A 147 7.68 0.31 10.04
CA GLN A 147 7.58 1.78 10.07
C GLN A 147 7.04 2.33 11.40
N GLY A 148 6.94 1.48 12.43
CA GLY A 148 6.34 1.76 13.73
C GLY A 148 6.95 2.92 14.50
N ASP A 149 8.27 2.91 14.68
CA ASP A 149 8.96 3.98 15.42
C ASP A 149 8.74 5.34 14.74
N GLN A 150 8.70 5.35 13.40
CA GLN A 150 8.38 6.54 12.62
C GLN A 150 6.91 6.95 12.76
N LEU A 151 5.99 6.03 13.08
CA LEU A 151 4.59 6.37 13.32
C LEU A 151 4.43 7.17 14.61
N PHE A 152 5.04 6.73 15.72
CA PHE A 152 4.96 7.42 17.00
C PHE A 152 5.53 8.85 16.92
N GLU A 153 6.69 8.99 16.28
CA GLU A 153 7.32 10.30 16.07
C GLU A 153 6.44 11.24 15.23
N ARG A 154 5.90 10.75 14.10
CA ARG A 154 5.00 11.54 13.25
C ARG A 154 3.71 11.92 13.98
N ALA A 155 3.14 11.01 14.75
CA ALA A 155 1.95 11.27 15.56
C ALA A 155 2.23 12.34 16.64
N SER A 156 3.38 12.26 17.31
CA SER A 156 3.81 13.25 18.30
C SER A 156 4.03 14.63 17.68
N MET A 157 4.66 14.69 16.51
CA MET A 157 4.83 15.94 15.76
C MET A 157 3.48 16.55 15.34
N LEU A 158 2.53 15.73 14.87
CA LEU A 158 1.19 16.18 14.53
C LEU A 158 0.47 16.77 15.75
N LEU A 159 0.52 16.09 16.90
CA LEU A 159 -0.05 16.59 18.16
C LEU A 159 0.56 17.93 18.57
N ALA A 160 1.89 18.07 18.46
CA ALA A 160 2.56 19.32 18.78
C ALA A 160 2.12 20.47 17.85
N GLN A 161 1.95 20.20 16.55
CA GLN A 161 1.45 21.19 15.58
C GLN A 161 0.00 21.62 15.87
N LEU A 162 -0.81 20.69 16.36
CA LEU A 162 -2.18 20.96 16.81
C LEU A 162 -2.25 21.50 18.24
N GLN A 163 -1.10 21.77 18.88
CA GLN A 163 -1.01 22.23 20.27
C GLN A 163 -1.75 21.31 21.26
N GLY A 164 -1.84 20.01 20.95
CA GLY A 164 -2.56 19.01 21.73
C GLY A 164 -4.08 19.01 21.54
N ASP A 165 -4.64 19.94 20.75
CA ASP A 165 -6.08 20.04 20.51
C ASP A 165 -6.48 19.30 19.22
N LEU A 166 -6.90 18.05 19.37
CA LEU A 166 -7.31 17.20 18.25
C LEU A 166 -8.67 17.60 17.64
N ASP A 167 -9.47 18.46 18.28
CA ASP A 167 -10.73 18.95 17.70
C ASP A 167 -10.49 19.79 16.44
N TRP A 168 -9.27 20.31 16.25
CA TRP A 168 -8.88 20.96 15.00
C TRP A 168 -9.01 20.04 13.80
N LEU A 169 -8.78 18.74 13.95
CA LEU A 169 -8.95 17.77 12.86
C LEU A 169 -10.40 17.66 12.37
N ARG A 170 -11.38 18.08 13.18
CA ARG A 170 -12.81 18.13 12.79
C ARG A 170 -13.13 19.31 11.88
N ARG A 171 -12.22 20.28 11.72
CA ARG A 171 -12.46 21.43 10.86
C ARG A 171 -12.41 21.02 9.37
N PRO A 172 -13.31 21.58 8.52
CA PRO A 172 -13.38 21.19 7.12
C PRO A 172 -12.08 21.40 6.31
N ASP A 173 -11.30 22.43 6.64
CA ASP A 173 -10.02 22.77 6.01
C ASP A 173 -8.94 21.70 6.25
N LEU A 174 -9.01 21.00 7.39
CA LEU A 174 -8.13 19.87 7.72
C LEU A 174 -8.72 18.51 7.32
N GLY A 175 -9.87 18.48 6.63
CA GLY A 175 -10.53 17.26 6.20
C GLY A 175 -9.63 16.27 5.43
N PRO A 176 -8.81 16.70 4.45
CA PRO A 176 -7.87 15.80 3.77
C PRO A 176 -6.82 15.18 4.70
N LEU A 177 -6.29 15.96 5.64
CA LEU A 177 -5.34 15.48 6.64
C LEU A 177 -5.99 14.48 7.58
N ARG A 178 -7.19 14.78 8.11
CA ARG A 178 -7.97 13.88 8.96
C ARG A 178 -8.24 12.55 8.25
N ARG A 179 -8.70 12.57 6.99
CA ARG A 179 -8.92 11.34 6.22
C ARG A 179 -7.64 10.54 6.03
N ASN A 180 -6.54 11.20 5.67
CA ASN A 180 -5.26 10.51 5.49
C ASN A 180 -4.75 9.88 6.80
N LEU A 181 -4.96 10.53 7.94
CA LEU A 181 -4.65 9.99 9.26
C LEU A 181 -5.53 8.77 9.58
N ILE A 182 -6.84 8.86 9.38
CA ILE A 182 -7.76 7.74 9.62
C ILE A 182 -7.41 6.55 8.73
N ASP A 183 -7.23 6.75 7.42
CA ASP A 183 -6.84 5.68 6.49
C ASP A 183 -5.50 5.02 6.92
N ALA A 184 -4.57 5.80 7.48
CA ALA A 184 -3.31 5.29 8.00
C ALA A 184 -3.51 4.38 9.21
N LEU A 185 -4.30 4.82 10.19
CA LEU A 185 -4.55 4.08 11.42
C LEU A 185 -5.42 2.85 11.14
N ASP A 186 -6.40 2.98 10.25
CA ASP A 186 -7.23 1.88 9.77
C ASP A 186 -6.39 0.79 9.11
N ALA A 187 -5.36 1.15 8.33
CA ALA A 187 -4.45 0.16 7.75
C ALA A 187 -3.69 -0.66 8.79
N HIS A 188 -3.28 -0.04 9.91
CA HIS A 188 -2.63 -0.76 11.00
C HIS A 188 -3.62 -1.69 11.70
N ALA A 189 -4.82 -1.19 12.01
CA ALA A 189 -5.87 -1.98 12.63
C ALA A 189 -6.31 -3.17 11.74
N ALA A 190 -6.49 -2.96 10.44
CA ALA A 190 -6.89 -3.98 9.48
C ALA A 190 -5.82 -5.07 9.24
N LEU A 191 -4.55 -4.73 9.50
CA LEU A 191 -3.43 -5.68 9.45
C LEU A 191 -3.06 -6.22 10.84
N GLU A 192 -3.94 -6.04 11.82
CA GLU A 192 -3.80 -6.56 13.20
C GLU A 192 -2.52 -6.07 13.91
N ILE A 193 -2.06 -4.88 13.55
CA ILE A 193 -0.91 -4.24 14.19
C ILE A 193 -1.39 -3.47 15.40
N ASP A 194 -0.86 -3.83 16.57
CA ASP A 194 -1.15 -3.12 17.81
C ASP A 194 -0.70 -1.65 17.74
N LEU A 195 -1.66 -0.75 17.88
CA LEU A 195 -1.49 0.69 17.85
C LEU A 195 -1.13 1.28 19.22
N GLU A 196 -1.41 0.59 20.33
CA GLU A 196 -1.18 1.10 21.68
C GLU A 196 0.27 1.52 21.94
N PRO A 197 1.30 0.70 21.59
CA PRO A 197 2.68 1.11 21.79
C PRO A 197 3.19 2.09 20.73
N ARG A 198 2.40 2.40 19.70
CA ARG A 198 2.83 3.13 18.49
C ARG A 198 2.23 4.52 18.36
N LEU A 199 1.30 4.89 19.23
CA LEU A 199 0.63 6.18 19.20
C LEU A 199 0.67 6.84 20.59
N PRO A 200 0.79 8.17 20.66
CA PRO A 200 0.48 8.90 21.88
C PRO A 200 -0.98 8.70 22.29
N GLN A 201 -1.24 8.54 23.59
CA GLN A 201 -2.56 8.18 24.13
C GLN A 201 -3.69 9.09 23.65
N ALA A 202 -3.48 10.41 23.61
CA ALA A 202 -4.50 11.37 23.18
C ALA A 202 -4.99 11.10 21.74
N LEU A 203 -4.08 10.70 20.83
CA LEU A 203 -4.44 10.40 19.45
C LEU A 203 -5.13 9.04 19.33
N LEU A 204 -4.71 8.07 20.14
CA LEU A 204 -5.37 6.77 20.22
C LEU A 204 -6.82 6.90 20.71
N ASP A 205 -7.05 7.69 21.77
CA ASP A 205 -8.39 7.94 22.33
C ASP A 205 -9.28 8.67 21.32
N TRP A 206 -8.73 9.69 20.65
CA TRP A 206 -9.43 10.38 19.56
C TRP A 206 -9.83 9.43 18.43
N TYR A 207 -8.91 8.58 18.00
CA TYR A 207 -9.16 7.61 16.92
C TYR A 207 -10.23 6.58 17.31
N ARG A 208 -10.21 6.10 18.56
CA ARG A 208 -11.22 5.19 19.10
C ARG A 208 -12.60 5.86 19.24
N GLY A 209 -12.64 7.11 19.66
CA GLY A 209 -13.89 7.88 19.80
C GLY A 209 -14.52 8.34 18.49
N ASP A 210 -13.74 8.38 17.39
CA ASP A 210 -14.21 8.78 16.06
C ASP A 210 -14.85 7.63 15.28
N ARG A 211 -14.63 6.38 15.68
CA ARG A 211 -15.28 5.21 15.10
C ARG A 211 -16.66 5.00 15.74
N PRO A 212 -17.76 4.94 14.95
CA PRO A 212 -19.01 4.44 15.49
C PRO A 212 -18.81 2.98 15.95
N ALA A 213 -19.37 2.66 17.12
CA ALA A 213 -19.37 1.32 17.69
C ALA A 213 -20.02 0.29 16.74
#